data_AF-A0A2K6Q0T9-F1
#
_entry.id   AF-A0A2K6Q0T9-F1
#
_cell.length_a   1.000
_cell.length_b   1.000
_cell.length_c   1.000
_cell.angle_alpha   90.00
_cell.angle_beta   90.00
_cell.angle_gamma   90.00
#
_symmetry.space_group_name_H-M   'P 1'
#
loop_
_entity.id
_entity.type
_entity.pdbx_description
1 polymer ?
#
loop_
_entity_poly.entity_id
_entity_poly.type
_entity_poly.pdbx_seq_one_letter_code
_entity_poly.pdbx_strand_id
1 'polypeptide(L)'
;MPMTQGYEEKKYMMGDAPDYDRSQWLNEKFKPGLDFPNLPYLTDGAHKITQSKAILGCIAYKHNLCGETEREKIWEDILENQLMDNQMQLARLCYNPDFEKLKPEYLEALPAMLKFYLQFLGKQPWFLGDKIGLEISACMKSSHFLPRPVFTKMAVWGNK
;
A
#
# COMPACT_ATOMS: atom_id res chain seq x y z
N MET A 1 12.31 -15.67 12.46
CA MET A 1 13.46 -14.82 12.82
C MET A 1 12.96 -13.40 12.95
N PRO A 2 13.30 -12.66 14.01
CA PRO A 2 12.88 -11.26 14.13
C PRO A 2 13.52 -10.44 13.00
N MET A 3 12.77 -9.46 12.48
CA MET A 3 13.27 -8.47 11.53
C MET A 3 14.42 -7.69 12.18
N THR A 4 15.65 -8.15 11.96
CA THR A 4 16.87 -7.64 12.61
C THR A 4 17.57 -6.57 11.78
N GLN A 5 17.07 -6.28 10.58
CA GLN A 5 17.64 -5.27 9.71
C GLN A 5 16.77 -4.01 9.78
N GLY A 6 17.34 -2.95 10.37
CA GLY A 6 16.72 -1.62 10.35
C GLY A 6 16.59 -1.13 8.91
N TYR A 7 15.56 -0.31 8.66
CA TYR A 7 15.37 0.38 7.40
C TYR A 7 15.33 1.88 7.65
N GLU A 8 15.70 2.66 6.64
CA GLU A 8 15.55 4.12 6.65
C GLU A 8 14.52 4.54 5.62
N GLU A 9 13.71 5.54 5.98
CA GLU A 9 12.69 6.10 5.10
C GLU A 9 13.18 7.40 4.48
N LYS A 10 13.18 7.47 3.15
CA LYS A 10 13.34 8.74 2.44
C LYS A 10 11.98 9.31 2.07
N LYS A 11 11.59 10.39 2.75
CA LYS A 11 10.29 11.07 2.57
C LYS A 11 10.44 12.26 1.65
N TYR A 12 9.68 12.28 0.56
CA TYR A 12 9.57 13.43 -0.34
C TYR A 12 8.30 14.20 0.01
N MET A 13 8.45 15.48 0.34
CA MET A 13 7.34 16.33 0.74
C MET A 13 6.80 17.07 -0.49
N MET A 14 5.50 16.96 -0.72
CA MET A 14 4.79 17.80 -1.69
C MET A 14 4.57 19.20 -1.10
N GLY A 15 4.82 20.23 -1.90
CA GLY A 15 4.52 21.62 -1.56
C GLY A 15 3.04 21.87 -1.33
N ASP A 16 2.70 23.03 -0.76
CA ASP A 16 1.32 23.41 -0.52
C ASP A 16 0.62 23.90 -1.80
N ALA A 17 -0.71 24.00 -1.73
CA ALA A 17 -1.51 24.60 -2.78
C ALA A 17 -1.13 26.09 -2.96
N PRO A 18 -1.27 26.64 -4.18
CA PRO A 18 -1.78 25.99 -5.39
C PRO A 18 -0.72 25.23 -6.19
N ASP A 19 0.56 25.40 -5.88
CA ASP A 19 1.67 24.95 -6.74
C ASP A 19 1.95 23.46 -6.60
N TYR A 20 1.68 22.88 -5.42
CA TYR A 20 1.91 21.46 -5.11
C TYR A 20 3.31 20.98 -5.51
N ASP A 21 4.34 21.78 -5.20
CA ASP A 21 5.70 21.55 -5.66
C ASP A 21 6.16 20.11 -5.41
N ARG A 22 6.73 19.49 -6.45
CA ARG A 22 7.25 18.10 -6.42
C ARG A 22 8.76 18.06 -6.62
N SER A 23 9.44 19.20 -6.57
CA SER A 23 10.86 19.35 -6.88
C SER A 23 11.74 18.39 -6.06
N GLN A 24 11.42 18.15 -4.78
CA GLN A 24 12.18 17.21 -3.94
C GLN A 24 12.32 15.83 -4.59
N TRP A 25 11.23 15.29 -5.16
CA TRP A 25 11.28 14.02 -5.88
C TRP A 25 11.82 14.19 -7.30
N LEU A 26 11.32 15.17 -8.05
CA LEU A 26 11.65 15.32 -9.47
C LEU A 26 13.14 15.60 -9.71
N ASN A 27 13.79 16.34 -8.81
CA ASN A 27 15.23 16.65 -8.88
C ASN A 27 16.12 15.43 -8.62
N GLU A 28 15.56 14.35 -8.06
CA GLU A 28 16.30 13.14 -7.72
C GLU A 28 15.79 11.89 -8.41
N LYS A 29 14.64 11.93 -9.07
CA LYS A 29 13.93 10.79 -9.67
C LYS A 29 14.84 9.83 -10.45
N PHE A 30 15.77 10.36 -11.23
CA PHE A 30 16.65 9.58 -12.11
C PHE A 30 18.03 9.26 -11.52
N LYS A 31 18.35 9.77 -10.32
CA LYS A 31 19.65 9.56 -9.65
C LYS A 31 19.83 8.15 -9.06
N PRO A 32 18.82 7.49 -8.47
CA PRO A 32 19.01 6.19 -7.85
C PRO A 32 19.28 5.06 -8.84
N GLY A 33 19.11 5.28 -10.15
CA GLY A 33 19.27 4.24 -11.17
C GLY A 33 18.22 3.14 -11.05
N LEU A 34 16.96 3.54 -10.84
CA LEU A 34 15.79 2.65 -10.90
C LEU A 34 15.47 2.35 -12.38
N ASP A 35 15.18 1.10 -12.72
CA ASP A 35 14.80 0.73 -14.11
C ASP A 35 13.52 1.45 -14.55
N PHE A 36 12.54 1.55 -13.65
CA PHE A 36 11.27 2.26 -13.88
C PHE A 36 11.04 3.30 -12.77
N PRO A 37 11.62 4.52 -12.86
CA PRO A 37 11.59 5.50 -11.77
C PRO A 37 10.18 5.85 -11.28
N ASN A 38 9.84 5.43 -10.06
CA ASN A 38 8.53 5.63 -9.46
C ASN A 38 8.61 5.70 -7.92
N LEU A 39 7.52 6.16 -7.29
CA LEU A 39 7.30 6.04 -5.85
C LEU A 39 6.16 5.03 -5.60
N PRO A 40 6.24 4.19 -4.55
CA PRO A 40 7.42 3.98 -3.69
C PRO A 40 8.54 3.21 -4.42
N TYR A 41 9.75 3.27 -3.86
CA TYR A 41 10.88 2.42 -4.24
C TYR A 41 11.60 1.86 -3.01
N LEU A 42 12.28 0.72 -3.17
CA LEU A 42 13.15 0.08 -2.19
C LEU A 42 14.55 -0.04 -2.76
N THR A 43 15.57 0.30 -1.97
CA THR A 43 16.97 0.00 -2.28
C THR A 43 17.51 -0.92 -1.21
N ASP A 44 17.96 -2.10 -1.63
CA ASP A 44 18.43 -3.16 -0.73
C ASP A 44 19.67 -3.82 -1.34
N GLY A 45 20.84 -3.29 -0.94
CA GLY A 45 22.12 -3.62 -1.55
C GLY A 45 22.13 -3.27 -3.04
N ALA A 46 22.34 -4.28 -3.89
CA ALA A 46 22.30 -4.12 -5.34
C ALA A 46 20.87 -4.04 -5.92
N HIS A 47 19.85 -4.48 -5.17
CA HIS A 47 18.48 -4.50 -5.65
C HIS A 47 17.83 -3.12 -5.56
N LYS A 48 17.23 -2.69 -6.66
CA LYS A 48 16.51 -1.42 -6.77
C LYS A 48 15.13 -1.72 -7.33
N ILE A 49 14.12 -1.61 -6.48
CA ILE A 49 12.79 -2.15 -6.75
C ILE A 49 11.78 -1.02 -6.71
N THR A 50 10.91 -0.99 -7.70
CA THR A 50 9.74 -0.09 -7.80
C THR A 50 8.47 -0.93 -7.93
N GLN A 51 7.29 -0.31 -7.78
CA GLN A 51 5.97 -0.95 -7.65
C GLN A 51 5.75 -1.54 -6.25
N SER A 52 4.70 -1.08 -5.57
CA SER A 52 4.40 -1.47 -4.19
C SER A 52 4.23 -2.98 -4.01
N LYS A 53 3.50 -3.64 -4.93
CA LYS A 53 3.35 -5.11 -4.99
C LYS A 53 4.71 -5.83 -5.06
N ALA A 54 5.59 -5.40 -5.97
CA ALA A 54 6.91 -6.02 -6.11
C ALA A 54 7.81 -5.82 -4.88
N ILE A 55 7.73 -4.64 -4.25
CA ILE A 55 8.45 -4.35 -3.00
C ILE A 55 7.95 -5.26 -1.86
N LEU A 56 6.64 -5.38 -1.69
CA LEU A 56 6.04 -6.28 -0.70
C LEU A 56 6.43 -7.74 -0.96
N GLY A 57 6.36 -8.19 -2.21
CA GLY A 57 6.79 -9.53 -2.62
C GLY A 57 8.26 -9.79 -2.32
N CYS A 58 9.16 -8.84 -2.60
CA CYS A 58 10.59 -8.98 -2.28
C CYS A 58 10.84 -9.20 -0.78
N ILE A 59 10.18 -8.42 0.07
CA ILE A 59 10.25 -8.57 1.52
C ILE A 59 9.68 -9.93 1.92
N ALA A 60 8.53 -10.33 1.38
CA ALA A 60 7.89 -11.60 1.69
C ALA A 60 8.78 -12.80 1.30
N TYR A 61 9.45 -12.76 0.14
CA TYR A 61 10.39 -13.80 -0.28
C TYR A 61 11.58 -13.94 0.67
N LYS A 62 12.18 -12.82 1.11
CA LYS A 62 13.33 -12.84 2.03
C LYS A 62 13.00 -13.41 3.41
N HIS A 63 11.73 -13.33 3.81
CA HIS A 63 11.28 -13.73 5.13
C HIS A 63 10.38 -14.96 5.14
N ASN A 64 10.22 -15.65 4.00
CA ASN A 64 9.36 -16.83 3.84
C ASN A 64 7.89 -16.58 4.26
N LEU A 65 7.35 -15.42 3.85
CA LEU A 65 5.99 -14.97 4.19
C LEU A 65 4.97 -15.17 3.04
N CYS A 66 5.39 -15.73 1.91
CA CYS A 66 4.49 -16.05 0.79
C CYS A 66 3.73 -17.36 1.00
N GLY A 67 2.68 -17.56 0.19
CA GLY A 67 1.99 -18.84 0.10
C GLY A 67 2.94 -19.98 -0.30
N GLU A 68 2.84 -21.12 0.38
CA GLU A 68 3.67 -22.30 0.11
C GLU A 68 2.96 -23.25 -0.85
N THR A 69 1.68 -23.47 -0.63
CA THR A 69 0.84 -24.33 -1.47
C THR A 69 0.34 -23.57 -2.71
N GLU A 70 0.01 -24.31 -3.76
CA GLU A 70 -0.63 -23.74 -4.96
C GLU A 70 -1.88 -22.93 -4.60
N ARG A 71 -2.71 -23.46 -3.70
CA ARG A 71 -3.92 -22.77 -3.23
C ARG A 71 -3.62 -21.43 -2.57
N GLU A 72 -2.63 -21.38 -1.68
CA GLU A 72 -2.26 -20.14 -0.99
C GLU A 72 -1.71 -19.10 -1.97
N LYS A 73 -0.92 -19.52 -2.96
CA LYS A 73 -0.40 -18.61 -4.00
C LYS A 73 -1.53 -18.03 -4.85
N ILE A 74 -2.49 -18.86 -5.28
CA ILE A 74 -3.68 -18.40 -6.01
C ILE A 74 -4.47 -17.40 -5.16
N TRP A 75 -4.61 -17.67 -3.86
CA TRP A 75 -5.34 -16.79 -2.95
C TRP A 75 -4.61 -15.45 -2.72
N GLU A 76 -3.29 -15.51 -2.54
CA GLU A 76 -2.41 -14.33 -2.45
C GLU A 76 -2.57 -13.44 -3.69
N ASP A 77 -2.49 -14.03 -4.88
CA ASP A 77 -2.64 -13.31 -6.15
C ASP A 77 -4.03 -12.67 -6.30
N ILE A 78 -5.10 -13.39 -5.97
CA ILE A 78 -6.47 -12.85 -6.04
C ILE A 78 -6.62 -11.68 -5.08
N LEU A 79 -6.23 -11.86 -3.82
CA LEU A 79 -6.39 -10.84 -2.79
C LEU A 79 -5.59 -9.59 -3.09
N GLU A 80 -4.34 -9.75 -3.52
CA GLU A 80 -3.48 -8.61 -3.81
C GLU A 80 -4.04 -7.75 -4.95
N ASN A 81 -4.50 -8.38 -6.03
CA ASN A 81 -5.12 -7.64 -7.14
C ASN A 81 -6.46 -7.02 -6.74
N GLN A 82 -7.31 -7.74 -5.99
CA GLN A 82 -8.61 -7.21 -5.54
C GLN A 82 -8.46 -6.04 -4.56
N LEU A 83 -7.45 -6.08 -3.69
CA LEU A 83 -7.12 -4.98 -2.79
C LEU A 83 -6.62 -3.76 -3.57
N MET A 84 -5.79 -3.96 -4.60
CA MET A 84 -5.34 -2.86 -5.46
C MET A 84 -6.52 -2.19 -6.19
N ASP A 85 -7.44 -2.99 -6.74
CA ASP A 85 -8.64 -2.45 -7.41
C ASP A 85 -9.48 -1.59 -6.44
N ASN A 86 -9.72 -2.08 -5.23
CA ASN A 86 -10.49 -1.36 -4.23
C ASN A 86 -9.77 -0.10 -3.72
N GLN A 87 -8.44 -0.17 -3.56
CA GLN A 87 -7.61 0.99 -3.23
C GLN A 87 -7.71 2.06 -4.32
N MET A 88 -7.68 1.66 -5.60
CA MET A 88 -7.83 2.56 -6.74
C MET A 88 -9.24 3.15 -6.83
N GLN A 89 -10.28 2.39 -6.52
CA GLN A 89 -11.66 2.91 -6.44
C GLN A 89 -11.77 4.02 -5.39
N LEU A 90 -11.28 3.78 -4.18
CA LEU A 90 -11.27 4.79 -3.12
C LEU A 90 -10.43 6.01 -3.50
N ALA A 91 -9.23 5.81 -4.06
CA ALA A 91 -8.37 6.90 -4.51
C ALA A 91 -9.07 7.75 -5.57
N ARG A 92 -9.64 7.14 -6.61
CA ARG A 92 -10.37 7.87 -7.66
C ARG A 92 -11.48 8.73 -7.09
N LEU A 93 -12.26 8.19 -6.15
CA LEU A 93 -13.29 8.96 -5.44
C LEU A 93 -12.67 10.15 -4.69
N CYS A 94 -11.65 9.93 -3.87
CA CYS A 94 -11.06 10.95 -3.00
C CYS A 94 -10.31 12.08 -3.73
N TYR A 95 -9.89 11.87 -4.98
CA TYR A 95 -9.31 12.92 -5.84
C TYR A 95 -10.34 13.54 -6.80
N ASN A 96 -11.59 13.07 -6.82
CA ASN A 96 -12.62 13.59 -7.70
C ASN A 96 -13.18 14.93 -7.18
N PRO A 97 -13.26 16.00 -7.99
CA PRO A 97 -13.87 17.26 -7.57
C PRO A 97 -15.36 17.13 -7.19
N ASP A 98 -16.07 16.14 -7.71
CA ASP A 98 -17.46 15.80 -7.36
C ASP A 98 -17.57 14.82 -6.18
N PHE A 99 -16.52 14.68 -5.35
CA PHE A 99 -16.45 13.75 -4.21
C PHE A 99 -17.74 13.70 -3.38
N GLU A 100 -18.27 14.86 -2.96
CA GLU A 100 -19.45 14.91 -2.09
C GLU A 100 -20.71 14.34 -2.75
N LYS A 101 -20.81 14.39 -4.08
CA LYS A 101 -21.93 13.80 -4.84
C LYS A 101 -21.78 12.29 -5.03
N LEU A 102 -20.54 11.82 -5.20
CA LEU A 102 -20.24 10.41 -5.50
C LEU A 102 -20.07 9.54 -4.25
N LYS A 103 -19.71 10.16 -3.12
CA LYS A 103 -19.48 9.46 -1.85
C LYS A 103 -20.68 8.62 -1.37
N PRO A 104 -21.95 9.07 -1.47
CA PRO A 104 -23.08 8.26 -1.02
C PRO A 104 -23.17 6.90 -1.73
N GLU A 105 -22.99 6.87 -3.06
CA GLU A 105 -23.01 5.63 -3.85
C GLU A 105 -21.89 4.67 -3.43
N TYR A 106 -20.68 5.20 -3.23
CA TYR A 106 -19.56 4.40 -2.74
C TYR A 106 -19.85 3.80 -1.35
N LEU A 107 -20.43 4.57 -0.44
CA LEU A 107 -20.79 4.09 0.90
C LEU A 107 -21.91 3.05 0.87
N GLU A 108 -22.86 3.15 -0.05
CA GLU A 108 -23.91 2.15 -0.26
C GLU A 108 -23.34 0.81 -0.78
N ALA A 109 -22.34 0.86 -1.67
CA ALA A 109 -21.67 -0.33 -2.19
C ALA A 109 -20.66 -0.98 -1.23
N LEU A 110 -20.14 -0.22 -0.26
CA LEU A 110 -19.06 -0.65 0.63
C LEU A 110 -19.39 -1.92 1.44
N PRO A 111 -20.57 -2.10 2.06
CA PRO A 111 -20.90 -3.33 2.78
C PRO A 111 -20.89 -4.57 1.87
N ALA A 112 -21.37 -4.45 0.63
CA ALA A 112 -21.36 -5.54 -0.33
C ALA A 112 -19.93 -5.94 -0.72
N MET A 113 -19.07 -4.94 -0.93
CA MET A 113 -17.64 -5.16 -1.16
C MET A 113 -16.98 -5.88 0.03
N LEU A 114 -17.19 -5.40 1.26
CA LEU A 114 -16.60 -5.97 2.48
C LEU A 114 -17.10 -7.40 2.77
N LYS A 115 -18.33 -7.73 2.39
CA LYS A 115 -18.89 -9.07 2.54
C LYS A 115 -18.06 -10.13 1.82
N PHE A 116 -17.53 -9.83 0.63
CA PHE A 116 -16.69 -10.80 -0.10
C PHE A 116 -15.38 -11.10 0.63
N TYR A 117 -14.76 -10.10 1.27
CA TYR A 117 -13.56 -10.32 2.08
C TYR A 117 -13.85 -11.15 3.34
N LEU A 118 -14.96 -10.89 4.02
CA LEU A 118 -15.37 -11.68 5.18
C LEU A 118 -15.64 -13.14 4.80
N GLN A 119 -16.27 -13.38 3.66
CA GLN A 119 -16.49 -14.73 3.14
C GLN A 119 -15.18 -15.41 2.74
N PHE A 120 -14.26 -14.67 2.12
CA PHE A 120 -12.95 -15.18 1.73
C PHE A 120 -12.10 -15.57 2.96
N LEU A 121 -12.09 -14.72 4.00
CA LEU A 121 -11.41 -15.02 5.27
C LEU A 121 -12.06 -16.23 5.97
N GLY A 122 -13.39 -16.32 5.96
CA GLY A 122 -14.14 -17.42 6.53
C GLY A 122 -13.88 -17.57 8.04
N LYS A 123 -13.32 -18.71 8.43
CA LYS A 123 -12.94 -19.02 9.83
C LYS A 123 -11.42 -18.95 10.06
N GLN A 124 -10.65 -18.57 9.05
CA GLN A 124 -9.20 -18.52 9.16
C GLN A 124 -8.76 -17.32 9.99
N PRO A 125 -7.68 -17.44 10.79
CA PRO A 125 -7.14 -16.30 11.52
C PRO A 125 -6.50 -15.26 10.58
N TRP A 126 -5.98 -15.69 9.43
CA TRP A 126 -5.44 -14.82 8.39
C TRP A 126 -5.93 -15.24 6.99
N PHE A 127 -5.81 -14.33 6.03
CA PHE A 127 -6.16 -14.60 4.64
C PHE A 127 -5.39 -15.76 4.00
N LEU A 128 -4.16 -16.02 4.48
CA LEU A 128 -3.33 -17.17 4.08
C LEU A 128 -3.29 -18.26 5.17
N GLY A 129 -4.38 -18.45 5.92
CA GLY A 129 -4.50 -19.50 6.93
C GLY A 129 -3.83 -19.14 8.25
N ASP A 130 -2.97 -20.02 8.78
CA ASP A 130 -2.34 -19.87 10.09
C ASP A 130 -1.06 -19.03 10.09
N LYS A 131 -0.56 -18.66 8.90
CA LYS A 131 0.62 -17.81 8.78
C LYS A 131 0.28 -16.34 8.99
N ILE A 132 1.08 -15.72 9.85
CA ILE A 132 0.89 -14.34 10.28
C ILE A 132 0.94 -13.41 9.07
N GLY A 133 -0.07 -12.55 8.94
CA GLY A 133 0.15 -11.23 8.36
C GLY A 133 1.16 -10.52 9.25
N LEU A 134 2.17 -9.88 8.64
CA LEU A 134 3.15 -8.96 9.22
C LEU A 134 2.69 -8.39 10.58
N GLU A 135 3.58 -8.23 11.57
CA GLU A 135 3.30 -7.62 12.88
C GLU A 135 2.81 -6.16 12.77
N ILE A 136 1.66 -5.95 12.13
CA ILE A 136 1.00 -4.69 11.85
C ILE A 136 0.68 -4.03 13.17
N SER A 137 0.34 -4.81 14.21
CA SER A 137 0.10 -4.31 15.56
C SER A 137 1.34 -3.73 16.23
N ALA A 138 2.54 -4.28 15.97
CA ALA A 138 3.80 -3.72 16.48
C ALA A 138 4.16 -2.46 15.69
N CYS A 139 4.03 -2.50 14.36
CA CYS A 139 4.22 -1.34 13.49
C CYS A 139 3.31 -0.18 13.93
N MET A 140 2.01 -0.42 14.10
CA MET A 140 1.00 0.57 14.51
C MET A 140 1.28 1.24 15.85
N LYS A 141 2.07 0.60 16.73
CA LYS A 141 2.47 1.17 18.03
C LYS A 141 3.81 1.90 17.98
N SER A 142 4.56 1.79 16.89
CA SER A 142 5.87 2.40 16.73
C SER A 142 5.75 3.87 16.29
N SER A 143 6.81 4.64 16.50
CA SER A 143 6.95 6.02 15.99
C SER A 143 7.03 6.10 14.46
N HIS A 144 7.24 4.97 13.78
CA HIS A 144 7.28 4.91 12.32
C HIS A 144 5.89 4.85 11.69
N PHE A 145 4.85 4.53 12.47
CA PHE A 145 3.49 4.44 11.95
C PHE A 145 2.97 5.82 11.55
N LEU A 146 2.64 5.98 10.27
CA LEU A 146 2.11 7.20 9.70
C LEU A 146 0.66 6.96 9.22
N PRO A 147 -0.35 7.10 10.09
CA PRO A 147 -1.75 6.89 9.71
C PRO A 147 -2.37 8.04 8.90
N ARG A 148 -1.74 9.23 8.93
CA ARG A 148 -2.20 10.43 8.24
C ARG A 148 -1.04 11.27 7.71
N PRO A 149 -1.24 12.03 6.61
CA PRO A 149 -2.45 12.02 5.78
C PRO A 149 -2.60 10.72 4.97
N VAL A 150 -3.83 10.35 4.61
CA VAL A 150 -4.11 9.12 3.85
C VAL A 150 -3.74 9.28 2.37
N PHE A 151 -4.00 10.46 1.82
CA PHE A 151 -3.71 10.83 0.44
C PHE A 151 -2.87 12.11 0.38
N THR A 152 -2.37 12.44 -0.82
CA THR A 152 -1.55 13.64 -1.01
C THR A 152 -2.37 14.92 -0.84
N LYS A 153 -1.67 16.06 -0.73
CA LYS A 153 -2.27 17.39 -0.54
C LYS A 153 -3.30 17.78 -1.60
N MET A 154 -3.25 17.15 -2.78
CA MET A 154 -4.17 17.40 -3.90
C MET A 154 -5.52 16.67 -3.77
N ALA A 155 -5.64 15.70 -2.87
CA ALA A 155 -6.91 14.99 -2.69
C ALA A 155 -7.97 15.91 -2.09
N VAL A 156 -9.23 15.70 -2.50
CA VAL A 156 -10.40 16.37 -1.91
C VAL A 156 -10.66 15.85 -0.51
N TRP A 157 -10.46 14.55 -0.28
CA TRP A 157 -10.59 13.90 1.02
C TRP A 157 -9.32 13.15 1.43
N GLY A 158 -9.00 13.15 2.72
CA GLY A 158 -7.85 12.41 3.28
C GLY A 158 -6.49 13.11 3.08
N ASN A 159 -6.48 14.38 2.69
CA ASN A 159 -5.27 15.18 2.45
C ASN A 159 -4.64 15.79 3.72
N LYS A 160 -5.19 15.50 4.91
CA LYS A 160 -4.74 16.01 6.22
C LYS A 160 -4.78 14.91 7.29
#